data_AF-A0A2H0G2F0-F1
#
_entry.id   AF-A0A2H0G2F0-F1
#
_cell.length_a   1.000
_cell.length_b   1.000
_cell.length_c   1.000
_cell.angle_alpha   90.00
_cell.angle_beta   90.00
_cell.angle_gamma   90.00
#
_symmetry.space_group_name_H-M   'P 1'
#
loop_
_entity.id
_entity.type
_entity.pdbx_description
1 polymer ?
#
loop_
_entity_poly.entity_id
_entity_poly.type
_entity_poly.pdbx_seq_one_letter_code
_entity_poly.pdbx_strand_id
1 'polypeptide(L)' 'MPSIALRAHYDGKQILLDENYELPPNAQLMVTVLVPQSGNERAGWASLSAQNLATAYGDDEPEYSASDVLQ' A
#
# COMPACT_ATOMS: atom_id res chain seq x y z
N MET A 1 3.40 18.74 -18.24
CA MET A 1 4.67 19.13 -17.60
C MET A 1 5.39 17.85 -17.24
N PRO A 2 6.60 17.59 -17.77
CA PRO A 2 7.34 16.39 -17.40
C PRO A 2 7.75 16.48 -15.93
N SER A 3 7.38 15.47 -15.14
CA SER A 3 7.77 15.34 -13.72
C SER A 3 8.58 14.07 -13.54
N ILE A 4 9.63 14.14 -12.72
CA ILE A 4 10.40 12.98 -12.29
C ILE A 4 10.14 12.72 -10.82
N ALA A 5 9.97 11.44 -10.45
CA ALA A 5 9.90 11.03 -9.06
C ALA A 5 11.31 10.60 -8.61
N LEU A 6 11.87 11.30 -7.63
CA LEU A 6 13.19 11.00 -7.07
C LEU A 6 13.00 10.40 -5.68
N ARG A 7 13.79 9.37 -5.35
CA ARG A 7 13.82 8.84 -3.99
C ARG A 7 14.67 9.72 -3.09
N ALA A 8 14.20 9.85 -1.86
CA ALA A 8 14.85 10.66 -0.85
C ALA A 8 14.52 10.15 0.54
N HIS A 9 15.42 10.41 1.49
CA HIS A 9 15.19 10.18 2.90
C HIS A 9 15.41 11.46 3.71
N TYR A 10 14.75 11.53 4.86
CA TYR A 10 14.97 12.60 5.83
C TYR A 10 16.06 12.18 6.82
N ASP A 11 17.14 12.94 6.89
CA ASP A 11 18.28 12.65 7.79
C ASP A 11 18.07 13.18 9.22
N GLY A 12 16.89 13.73 9.52
CA GLY A 12 16.59 14.41 10.78
C GLY A 12 16.77 15.94 10.73
N LYS A 13 17.31 16.47 9.63
CA LYS A 13 17.52 17.91 9.42
C LYS A 13 17.06 18.38 8.05
N GLN A 14 17.31 17.62 7.00
CA GLN A 14 17.06 17.95 5.61
C GLN A 14 16.64 16.71 4.81
N ILE A 15 16.02 16.94 3.65
CA ILE A 15 15.67 15.90 2.69
C ILE A 15 16.90 15.66 1.81
N LEU A 16 17.44 14.45 1.83
CA LEU A 16 18.56 14.02 1.02
C LEU A 16 18.05 13.16 -0.13
N LEU A 17 18.42 13.52 -1.35
CA LEU A 17 18.15 12.68 -2.52
C LEU A 17 19.05 11.45 -2.46
N ASP A 18 18.46 10.27 -2.69
CA ASP A 18 19.21 9.01 -2.71
C ASP A 18 20.03 8.86 -4.00
N GLU A 19 19.62 9.59 -5.05
CA GLU A 19 20.21 9.57 -6.38
C GLU A 19 20.92 10.90 -6.67
N ASN A 20 22.02 10.86 -7.42
CA ASN A 20 22.70 12.07 -7.85
C ASN A 20 21.86 12.79 -8.92
N TYR A 21 21.17 13.85 -8.50
CA TYR A 21 20.32 14.66 -9.37
C TYR A 21 20.59 16.14 -9.14
N GLU A 22 20.90 16.87 -10.22
CA GLU A 22 21.17 18.30 -10.16
C GLU A 22 19.85 19.08 -10.15
N LEU A 23 19.49 19.64 -9.00
CA LEU A 23 18.30 20.47 -8.85
C LEU A 23 18.62 21.91 -9.27
N PRO A 24 17.95 22.47 -10.29
CA PRO A 24 18.13 23.85 -10.65
C PRO A 24 17.63 24.78 -9.52
N PRO A 25 18.24 25.97 -9.36
CA PRO A 25 17.81 26.92 -8.35
C PRO A 25 16.35 27.33 -8.57
N ASN A 26 15.56 27.36 -7.49
CA ASN A 26 14.13 27.67 -7.50
C ASN A 26 13.26 26.70 -8.33
N ALA A 27 13.72 25.45 -8.53
CA ALA A 27 12.89 24.41 -9.11
C ALA A 27 11.57 24.25 -8.31
N GLN A 28 10.45 24.12 -9.01
CA GLN A 28 9.18 23.79 -8.37
C GLN A 28 9.18 22.32 -7.97
N LEU A 29 9.08 22.04 -6.67
CA LEU A 29 9.12 20.68 -6.12
C LEU A 29 7.76 20.28 -5.56
N MET A 30 7.38 19.02 -5.77
CA MET A 30 6.25 18.36 -5.11
C MET A 30 6.80 17.34 -4.12
N VAL A 31 6.47 17.49 -2.84
CA VAL A 31 6.99 16.63 -1.77
C VAL A 31 5.90 15.65 -1.33
N THR A 32 6.19 14.36 -1.47
CA THR A 32 5.34 13.27 -0.98
C THR A 32 6.05 12.58 0.18
N VAL A 33 5.48 12.64 1.38
CA VAL A 33 6.01 11.94 2.56
C VAL A 33 5.40 10.54 2.64
N LEU A 34 6.23 9.51 2.52
CA LEU A 34 5.80 8.13 2.68
C LEU A 34 5.71 7.80 4.17
N VAL A 35 4.49 7.65 4.67
CA VAL A 35 4.27 7.12 6.02
C VAL A 35 4.67 5.65 6.01
N PRO A 36 5.54 5.19 6.93
CA PRO A 36 5.84 3.77 7.05
C PRO A 36 4.52 3.05 7.26
N GLN A 37 4.24 2.05 6.43
CA GLN A 37 3.08 1.20 6.63
C GLN A 37 3.27 0.54 7.98
N SER A 38 2.51 0.99 8.98
CA SER A 38 2.45 0.34 10.27
C SER A 38 2.08 -1.11 9.98
N GLY A 39 3.03 -2.04 10.22
CA GLY A 39 2.88 -3.46 9.88
C GLY A 39 1.63 -4.12 10.46
N ASN A 40 0.96 -3.43 11.39
CA ASN A 40 -0.32 -3.77 11.96
C ASN A 40 -1.45 -3.88 10.94
N GLU A 41 -1.53 -3.00 9.94
CA GLU A 41 -2.60 -3.10 8.92
C GLU A 41 -2.43 -4.37 8.09
N ARG A 42 -1.21 -4.62 7.59
CA ARG A 42 -0.93 -5.81 6.78
C ARG A 42 -1.16 -7.10 7.56
N ALA A 43 -0.80 -7.13 8.84
CA ALA A 43 -1.08 -8.26 9.73
C ALA A 43 -2.59 -8.45 9.98
N GLY A 44 -3.33 -7.35 10.17
CA GLY A 44 -4.79 -7.37 10.28
C GLY A 44 -5.46 -7.91 9.02
N TRP A 45 -5.06 -7.44 7.85
CA TRP A 45 -5.54 -7.94 6.56
C TRP A 45 -5.21 -9.40 6.33
N ALA A 46 -4.01 -9.85 6.71
CA ALA A 46 -3.62 -11.26 6.61
C ALA A 46 -4.47 -12.15 7.53
N SER A 47 -4.70 -11.71 8.78
CA SER A 47 -5.53 -12.43 9.74
C SER A 47 -6.98 -12.54 9.30
N LEU A 48 -7.57 -11.45 8.81
CA LEU A 48 -8.94 -11.43 8.27
C LEU A 48 -9.07 -12.34 7.05
N SER A 49 -8.09 -12.29 6.14
CA SER A 49 -8.07 -13.16 4.94
C SER A 49 -8.01 -14.64 5.33
N ALA A 50 -7.18 -15.01 6.30
CA ALA A 50 -7.06 -16.38 6.77
C ALA A 50 -8.36 -16.88 7.43
N GLN A 51 -9.02 -16.04 8.24
CA GLN A 51 -10.31 -16.38 8.87
C GLN A 51 -11.41 -16.60 7.84
N ASN A 52 -11.51 -15.72 6.84
CA ASN A 52 -12.51 -15.85 5.78
C ASN A 52 -12.24 -17.08 4.91
N LEU A 53 -10.98 -17.38 4.62
CA LEU A 53 -10.60 -18.59 3.89
C LEU A 53 -10.98 -19.85 4.67
N ALA A 54 -10.71 -19.89 5.98
CA ALA A 54 -11.11 -21.02 6.83
C ALA A 54 -12.64 -21.17 6.91
N THR A 55 -13.38 -20.06 6.88
CA THR A 55 -14.85 -20.08 6.87
C THR A 55 -15.40 -20.60 5.54
N ALA A 56 -14.83 -20.14 4.41
CA ALA A 56 -15.27 -20.52 3.08
C ALA A 56 -14.98 -21.99 2.73
N TYR A 57 -14.03 -22.64 3.40
CA TYR A 57 -13.70 -24.05 3.20
C TYR A 57 -13.90 -24.88 4.48
N GLY A 58 -14.69 -24.37 5.43
CA GLY A 58 -15.01 -25.04 6.68
C GLY A 58 -16.22 -25.95 6.54
N ASP A 59 -16.43 -26.83 7.52
CA ASP A 59 -17.55 -27.79 7.50
C ASP A 59 -18.93 -27.10 7.55
N ASP A 60 -18.98 -25.82 7.97
CA ASP A 60 -20.18 -24.98 8.01
C ASP A 60 -20.40 -24.16 6.70
N GLU A 61 -19.70 -24.49 5.61
CA GLU A 61 -19.90 -23.83 4.31
C GLU A 61 -21.33 -24.08 3.79
N PRO A 62 -22.10 -23.03 3.44
CA PRO A 62 -23.42 -23.21 2.86
C PRO A 62 -23.32 -23.78 1.44
N GLU A 63 -24.15 -24.78 1.12
CA GLU A 63 -24.21 -25.34 -0.23
C GLU A 63 -24.83 -24.31 -1.19
N TYR A 64 -24.01 -23.76 -2.08
CA TYR A 64 -24.46 -22.84 -3.12
C TYR A 64 -25.04 -23.61 -4.32
N SER A 65 -26.24 -23.22 -4.74
CA SER A 65 -27.01 -23.81 -5.82
C SER A 65 -27.15 -22.84 -7.00
N ALA A 66 -27.53 -23.36 -8.17
CA ALA A 66 -27.80 -22.52 -9.35
C ALA A 66 -28.97 -21.53 -9.12
N SER A 67 -29.86 -21.80 -8.16
CA SER A 67 -30.92 -20.88 -7.75
C SER A 67 -30.42 -19.63 -7.02
N ASP A 68 -29.22 -19.64 -6.44
CA ASP A 68 -28.67 -18.52 -5.68
C ASP A 68 -28.09 -17.40 -6.56
N VAL A 69 -27.89 -17.69 -7.85
CA VAL A 69 -27.32 -16.77 -8.85
C VAL A 69 -28.33 -16.30 -9.90
N LEU A 70 -29.54 -16.86 -9.91
CA LEU A 70 -30.59 -16.47 -10.85
C LEU A 70 -31.50 -15.43 -10.18
N GLN A 71 -31.32 -14.16 -10.60
CA GLN A 71 -32.13 -13.02 -10.16
C GLN A 71 -33.23 -12.68 -11.17
#